data_AF-A0A6I9P9J2-F1
#
_entry.id   AF-A0A6I9P9J2-F1
#
_cell.length_a   1.000
_cell.length_b   1.000
_cell.length_c   1.000
_cell.angle_alpha   90.00
_cell.angle_beta   90.00
_cell.angle_gamma   90.00
#
_symmetry.space_group_name_H-M   'P 1'
#
loop_
_entity.id
_entity.type
_entity.pdbx_description
1 polymer ?
#
loop_
_entity_poly.entity_id
_entity_poly.type
_entity_poly.pdbx_seq_one_letter_code
_entity_poly.pdbx_strand_id
1 'polypeptide(L)'
;MLKGLQHPNIVRFYDSWESALRGKKCIVLVTELMTSGTLKTYLKRFKVMKPKVLRSWCRQILKGLHFLHTRTPPIVHRDLKCDNIFITGPTGSVKIGDLGLATLMRTSFAKSVIGTPEFMAPEMYEEHYDESVDVYAFGMCMLEMATSEYPYSECQNAAQIYRKVTSGIKPASFHKVKDPEIKEIIECCIRQNQSQRLSVRDLLNHAFFGEDTGVRVELAEEDSDTQDCLALRIWVEDPKKLKGKHKDNEAIEFSYDLENDSAEEVALEMVKSGFFHESDAKVVGKSIRDRVNLIKKSRERRQQQLLQQQQQELEEKRDAAVTSCSFSHPSCPSSLGPGAAGQTGGGQESEESVDQHVRQQHIFSGTALGLPGRSERPSASESDRVLVCVPACCILSIYRVSPSVESDSPWDS
;
A
#
# COMPACT_ATOMS: atom_id res chain seq x y z
N MET A 1 5.40 24.74 -21.95
CA MET A 1 4.51 23.74 -21.33
C MET A 1 4.37 23.98 -19.83
N LEU A 2 5.46 23.94 -19.04
CA LEU A 2 5.41 24.06 -17.58
C LEU A 2 4.79 25.38 -17.05
N LYS A 3 4.96 26.50 -17.76
CA LYS A 3 4.38 27.82 -17.43
C LYS A 3 2.84 27.85 -17.35
N GLY A 4 2.17 26.93 -18.04
CA GLY A 4 0.71 26.80 -18.01
C GLY A 4 0.18 25.96 -16.85
N LEU A 5 1.04 25.28 -16.09
CA LEU A 5 0.63 24.40 -14.99
C LEU A 5 0.38 25.23 -13.74
N GLN A 6 -0.88 25.30 -13.33
CA GLN A 6 -1.30 26.01 -12.13
C GLN A 6 -2.19 25.10 -11.29
N HIS A 7 -1.67 24.70 -10.13
CA HIS A 7 -2.39 23.87 -9.17
C HIS A 7 -1.82 24.14 -7.77
N PRO A 8 -2.65 24.19 -6.71
CA PRO A 8 -2.19 24.51 -5.35
C PRO A 8 -1.13 23.53 -4.81
N ASN A 9 -1.07 22.30 -5.33
CA ASN A 9 -0.10 21.28 -4.93
C ASN A 9 1.03 21.06 -5.94
N ILE A 10 1.22 21.99 -6.89
CA ILE A 10 2.37 22.00 -7.81
C ILE A 10 3.12 23.32 -7.61
N VAL A 11 4.45 23.26 -7.48
CA VAL A 11 5.28 24.46 -7.40
C VAL A 11 5.11 25.26 -8.68
N ARG A 12 4.78 26.56 -8.55
CA ARG A 12 4.52 27.38 -9.73
C ARG A 12 5.80 27.57 -10.53
N PHE A 13 5.71 27.32 -11.83
CA PHE A 13 6.75 27.63 -12.80
C PHE A 13 6.44 28.97 -13.48
N TYR A 14 7.33 29.94 -13.36
CA TYR A 14 7.14 31.28 -13.92
C TYR A 14 7.80 31.41 -15.29
N ASP A 15 9.08 31.03 -15.44
CA ASP A 15 9.79 31.21 -16.70
C ASP A 15 11.03 30.33 -16.84
N SER A 16 11.56 30.25 -18.06
CA SER A 16 12.87 29.66 -18.34
C SER A 16 13.55 30.29 -19.53
N TRP A 17 14.87 30.39 -19.48
CA TRP A 17 15.70 30.83 -20.59
C TRP A 17 17.07 30.14 -20.58
N GLU A 18 17.73 30.11 -21.73
CA GLU A 18 19.13 29.69 -21.82
C GLU A 18 20.06 30.83 -21.36
N SER A 19 21.10 30.47 -20.63
CA SER A 19 22.16 31.38 -20.18
C SER A 19 23.52 30.72 -20.32
N ALA A 20 24.58 31.48 -20.11
CA ALA A 20 25.95 30.96 -20.06
C ALA A 20 26.57 31.27 -18.69
N LEU A 21 26.80 30.23 -17.89
CA LEU A 21 27.49 30.35 -16.60
C LEU A 21 28.92 29.82 -16.76
N ARG A 22 29.93 30.69 -16.59
CA ARG A 22 31.36 30.34 -16.72
C ARG A 22 31.69 29.65 -18.06
N GLY A 23 31.12 30.14 -19.16
CA GLY A 23 31.34 29.61 -20.51
C GLY A 23 30.61 28.30 -20.83
N LYS A 24 29.81 27.74 -19.90
CA LYS A 24 28.95 26.59 -20.14
C LYS A 24 27.50 27.04 -20.33
N LYS A 25 26.84 26.54 -21.38
CA LYS A 25 25.40 26.72 -21.56
C LYS A 25 24.64 26.08 -20.40
N CYS A 26 23.70 26.81 -19.82
CA CYS A 26 22.78 26.32 -18.79
C CYS A 26 21.37 26.83 -19.08
N ILE A 27 20.37 26.15 -18.51
CA ILE A 27 18.99 26.62 -18.52
C ILE A 27 18.69 27.19 -17.14
N VAL A 28 18.20 28.43 -17.09
CA VAL A 28 17.71 29.06 -15.87
C VAL A 28 16.22 28.78 -15.77
N LEU A 29 15.76 28.32 -14.60
CA LEU A 29 14.35 28.08 -14.30
C LEU A 29 13.93 29.03 -13.17
N VAL A 30 12.83 29.75 -13.36
CA VAL A 30 12.23 30.62 -12.33
C VAL A 30 10.97 29.96 -11.81
N THR A 31 10.98 29.63 -10.53
CA THR A 31 9.89 28.94 -9.83
C THR A 31 9.48 29.68 -8.56
N GLU A 32 8.35 29.29 -7.99
CA GLU A 32 7.95 29.70 -6.65
C GLU A 32 8.99 29.26 -5.61
N LEU A 33 9.41 30.21 -4.77
CA LEU A 33 10.36 29.93 -3.69
C LEU A 33 9.65 29.26 -2.50
N MET A 34 10.12 28.07 -2.15
CA MET A 34 9.60 27.27 -1.04
C MET A 34 10.52 27.42 0.19
N THR A 35 10.22 28.38 1.06
CA THR A 35 11.11 28.79 2.16
C THR A 35 11.21 27.78 3.31
N SER A 36 10.22 26.90 3.48
CA SER A 36 10.21 25.90 4.55
C SER A 36 10.92 24.59 4.19
N GLY A 37 11.54 24.53 3.01
CA GLY A 37 12.32 23.38 2.56
C GLY A 37 11.45 22.20 2.10
N THR A 38 12.04 21.02 2.12
CA THR A 38 11.48 19.80 1.55
C THR A 38 10.93 18.87 2.63
N LEU A 39 10.07 17.94 2.21
CA LEU A 39 9.55 16.87 3.05
C LEU A 39 10.69 16.03 3.66
N LYS A 40 11.76 15.77 2.91
CA LYS A 40 12.94 15.08 3.45
C LYS A 40 13.62 15.85 4.57
N THR A 41 13.83 17.16 4.40
CA THR A 41 14.42 18.00 5.46
C THR A 41 13.51 18.04 6.69
N TYR A 42 12.19 18.05 6.47
CA TYR A 42 11.20 17.95 7.55
C TYR A 42 11.32 16.61 8.32
N LEU A 43 11.35 15.47 7.63
CA LEU A 43 11.45 14.14 8.25
C LEU A 43 12.77 13.96 9.02
N LYS A 44 13.87 14.54 8.54
CA LYS A 44 15.15 14.57 9.27
C LYS A 44 15.05 15.36 10.59
N ARG A 45 14.24 16.41 10.63
CA ARG A 45 14.07 17.27 11.81
C ARG A 45 13.05 16.73 12.80
N PHE A 46 11.95 16.16 12.30
CA PHE A 46 10.84 15.65 13.11
C PHE A 46 10.73 14.13 12.97
N LYS A 47 11.21 13.40 13.98
CA LYS A 47 11.35 11.94 13.94
C LYS A 47 10.04 11.15 13.82
N VAL A 48 8.89 11.75 14.15
CA VAL A 48 7.59 11.08 14.09
C VAL A 48 6.56 12.04 13.52
N MET A 49 5.90 11.62 12.46
CA MET A 49 4.81 12.38 11.85
C MET A 49 3.46 11.93 12.40
N LYS A 50 2.61 12.92 12.75
CA LYS A 50 1.25 12.65 13.20
C LYS A 50 0.40 12.10 12.03
N PRO A 51 -0.45 11.07 12.26
CA PRO A 51 -1.28 10.47 11.20
C PRO A 51 -2.12 11.47 10.41
N LYS A 52 -2.69 12.49 11.08
CA LYS A 52 -3.46 13.56 10.42
C LYS A 52 -2.63 14.35 9.40
N VAL A 53 -1.35 14.62 9.71
CA VAL A 53 -0.44 15.34 8.79
C VAL A 53 -0.06 14.46 7.62
N LEU A 54 0.31 13.20 7.88
CA LEU A 54 0.63 12.21 6.83
C LEU A 54 -0.53 12.07 5.85
N ARG A 55 -1.75 11.85 6.36
CA ARG A 55 -2.98 11.76 5.57
C ARG A 55 -3.20 13.00 4.70
N SER A 56 -3.08 14.19 5.31
CA SER A 56 -3.27 15.46 4.61
C SER A 56 -2.24 15.67 3.49
N TRP A 57 -0.97 15.41 3.76
CA TRP A 57 0.12 15.61 2.80
C TRP A 57 0.09 14.58 1.68
N CYS A 58 -0.12 13.30 1.97
CA CYS A 58 -0.33 12.27 0.95
C CYS A 58 -1.48 12.62 0.01
N ARG A 59 -2.63 13.06 0.56
CA ARG A 59 -3.79 13.48 -0.25
C ARG A 59 -3.46 14.67 -1.17
N GLN A 60 -2.67 15.63 -0.68
CA GLN A 60 -2.23 16.77 -1.47
C GLN A 60 -1.25 16.39 -2.58
N ILE A 61 -0.34 15.44 -2.33
CA ILE A 61 0.54 14.87 -3.35
C ILE A 61 -0.31 14.16 -4.41
N LEU A 62 -1.27 13.32 -4.01
CA LEU A 62 -2.18 12.64 -4.94
C LEU A 62 -3.00 13.62 -5.79
N LYS A 63 -3.49 14.72 -5.21
CA LYS A 63 -4.16 15.80 -5.99
C LYS A 63 -3.21 16.42 -7.02
N GLY A 64 -1.95 16.66 -6.65
CA GLY A 64 -0.91 17.14 -7.57
C GLY A 64 -0.66 16.16 -8.72
N LEU A 65 -0.46 14.87 -8.41
CA LEU A 65 -0.27 13.82 -9.43
C LEU A 65 -1.49 13.67 -10.33
N HIS A 66 -2.70 13.66 -9.77
CA HIS A 66 -3.93 13.60 -10.54
C HIS A 66 -4.04 14.77 -11.53
N PHE A 67 -3.68 15.98 -11.10
CA PHE A 67 -3.65 17.14 -11.98
C PHE A 67 -2.67 16.97 -13.15
N LEU A 68 -1.49 16.41 -12.90
CA LEU A 68 -0.47 16.14 -13.94
C LEU A 68 -0.92 15.04 -14.91
N HIS A 69 -1.43 13.92 -14.40
CA HIS A 69 -1.85 12.76 -15.20
C HIS A 69 -3.09 13.05 -16.05
N THR A 70 -3.94 14.00 -15.63
CA THR A 70 -5.14 14.42 -16.39
C THR A 70 -4.87 15.52 -17.43
N ARG A 71 -3.62 15.96 -17.60
CA ARG A 71 -3.29 16.87 -18.71
C ARG A 71 -3.42 16.17 -20.06
N THR A 72 -3.48 16.94 -21.13
CA THR A 72 -3.53 16.42 -22.50
C THR A 72 -2.34 16.99 -23.30
N PRO A 73 -1.26 16.21 -23.50
CA PRO A 73 -1.04 14.83 -23.06
C PRO A 73 -0.79 14.71 -21.54
N PRO A 74 -0.93 13.51 -20.95
CA PRO A 74 -0.54 13.26 -19.56
C PRO A 74 0.92 13.62 -19.31
N ILE A 75 1.19 14.17 -18.12
CA ILE A 75 2.52 14.53 -17.66
C ILE A 75 2.93 13.55 -16.58
N VAL A 76 4.04 12.83 -16.79
CA VAL A 76 4.62 11.93 -15.78
C VAL A 76 5.77 12.66 -15.09
N HIS A 77 5.79 12.64 -13.76
CA HIS A 77 6.79 13.34 -12.96
C HIS A 77 8.18 12.69 -13.07
N ARG A 78 8.25 11.35 -12.99
CA ARG A 78 9.45 10.50 -13.17
C ARG A 78 10.53 10.57 -12.07
N ASP A 79 10.63 11.66 -11.31
CA ASP A 79 11.56 11.76 -10.16
C ASP A 79 10.82 12.19 -8.88
N LEU A 80 9.65 11.60 -8.61
CA LEU A 80 8.90 11.94 -7.40
C LEU A 80 9.62 11.33 -6.18
N LYS A 81 9.95 12.16 -5.20
CA LYS A 81 10.63 11.76 -3.96
C LYS A 81 10.44 12.83 -2.89
N CYS A 82 10.72 12.50 -1.63
CA CYS A 82 10.59 13.47 -0.53
C CYS A 82 11.53 14.68 -0.66
N ASP A 83 12.63 14.60 -1.42
CA ASP A 83 13.46 15.78 -1.76
C ASP A 83 12.73 16.76 -2.69
N ASN A 84 11.85 16.28 -3.57
CA ASN A 84 11.18 17.08 -4.60
C ASN A 84 9.77 17.51 -4.17
N ILE A 85 9.36 17.19 -2.94
CA ILE A 85 8.10 17.62 -2.35
C ILE A 85 8.42 18.71 -1.33
N PHE A 86 7.90 19.90 -1.56
CA PHE A 86 8.15 21.08 -0.74
C PHE A 86 7.02 21.35 0.23
N ILE A 87 7.35 21.84 1.42
CA ILE A 87 6.38 22.26 2.43
C ILE A 87 6.26 23.79 2.47
N THR A 88 5.06 24.29 2.73
CA THR A 88 4.82 25.73 2.96
C THR A 88 4.98 26.13 4.43
N GLY A 89 5.03 25.14 5.33
CA GLY A 89 5.21 25.29 6.77
C GLY A 89 4.91 23.97 7.51
N PRO A 90 5.19 23.84 8.82
CA PRO A 90 5.01 22.59 9.57
C PRO A 90 3.56 22.07 9.61
N THR A 91 2.58 22.96 9.52
CA THR A 91 1.14 22.64 9.44
C THR A 91 0.55 23.04 8.09
N GLY A 92 1.40 23.42 7.13
CA GLY A 92 1.00 23.95 5.84
C GLY A 92 0.65 22.88 4.81
N SER A 93 0.47 23.34 3.58
CA SER A 93 0.32 22.51 2.39
C SER A 93 1.66 22.01 1.83
N VAL A 94 1.60 20.94 1.05
CA VAL A 94 2.72 20.42 0.24
C VAL A 94 2.55 20.75 -1.24
N LYS A 95 3.67 20.94 -1.92
CA LYS A 95 3.74 21.19 -3.36
C LYS A 95 4.80 20.31 -4.01
N ILE A 96 4.44 19.65 -5.11
CA ILE A 96 5.37 18.87 -5.93
C ILE A 96 6.19 19.84 -6.79
N GLY A 97 7.51 19.78 -6.66
CA GLY A 97 8.46 20.57 -7.44
C GLY A 97 9.32 19.70 -8.35
N ASP A 98 10.38 20.27 -8.92
CA ASP A 98 11.35 19.57 -9.80
C ASP A 98 10.73 18.76 -10.95
N LEU A 99 9.80 19.39 -11.66
CA LEU A 99 9.31 18.93 -12.97
C LEU A 99 10.36 19.05 -14.10
N GLY A 100 11.64 19.30 -13.77
CA GLY A 100 12.73 19.47 -14.74
C GLY A 100 13.05 18.20 -15.55
N LEU A 101 12.59 17.05 -15.07
CA LEU A 101 12.67 15.74 -15.74
C LEU A 101 11.31 15.25 -16.23
N ALA A 102 10.24 15.99 -15.94
CA ALA A 102 8.90 15.63 -16.35
C ALA A 102 8.81 15.68 -17.88
N THR A 103 8.29 14.61 -18.46
CA THR A 103 8.23 14.46 -19.92
C THR A 103 6.81 14.12 -20.34
N LEU A 104 6.43 14.56 -21.54
CA LEU A 104 5.18 14.15 -22.18
C LEU A 104 5.30 12.71 -22.68
N MET A 105 4.29 11.88 -22.43
CA MET A 105 4.28 10.48 -22.90
C MET A 105 4.30 10.31 -24.45
N ARG A 106 4.32 11.39 -25.23
CA ARG A 106 4.47 11.33 -26.70
C ARG A 106 5.90 11.04 -27.17
N THR A 107 6.90 11.18 -26.31
CA THR A 107 8.31 10.94 -26.63
C THR A 107 8.83 9.76 -25.83
N SER A 108 8.76 8.57 -26.42
CA SER A 108 9.16 7.26 -25.88
C SER A 108 10.67 7.03 -25.75
N PHE A 109 11.49 8.09 -25.77
CA PHE A 109 12.95 7.95 -25.75
C PHE A 109 13.58 8.89 -24.72
N ALA A 110 13.75 8.38 -23.50
CA ALA A 110 14.66 8.97 -22.50
C ALA A 110 15.80 7.98 -22.22
N LYS A 111 16.93 8.15 -22.92
CA LYS A 111 18.09 7.24 -22.97
C LYS A 111 19.07 7.34 -21.77
N SER A 112 18.62 7.76 -20.60
CA SER A 112 19.51 7.86 -19.44
C SER A 112 18.78 7.45 -18.17
N VAL A 113 19.42 6.59 -17.37
CA VAL A 113 18.99 6.24 -16.00
C VAL A 113 19.04 7.54 -15.18
N ILE A 114 17.94 8.27 -15.17
CA ILE A 114 17.74 9.46 -14.35
C ILE A 114 16.71 9.10 -13.30
N GLY A 115 17.03 9.35 -12.04
CA GLY A 115 16.15 9.08 -10.92
C GLY A 115 16.95 8.66 -9.68
N THR A 116 16.22 8.52 -8.58
CA THR A 116 16.77 8.08 -7.29
C THR A 116 16.35 6.62 -7.11
N PRO A 117 17.27 5.63 -7.16
CA PRO A 117 16.94 4.20 -7.26
C PRO A 117 15.92 3.70 -6.24
N GLU A 118 15.88 4.30 -5.05
CA GLU A 118 14.97 3.97 -3.96
C GLU A 118 13.50 4.29 -4.26
N PHE A 119 13.23 5.18 -5.21
CA PHE A 119 11.89 5.62 -5.61
C PHE A 119 11.51 5.20 -7.03
N MET A 120 12.43 4.57 -7.77
CA MET A 120 12.22 4.16 -9.16
C MET A 120 11.46 2.84 -9.22
N ALA A 121 10.41 2.80 -10.04
CA ALA A 121 9.68 1.58 -10.34
C ALA A 121 10.54 0.62 -11.19
N PRO A 122 10.34 -0.72 -11.12
CA PRO A 122 11.16 -1.69 -11.85
C PRO A 122 11.13 -1.49 -13.38
N GLU A 123 9.99 -1.13 -13.94
CA GLU A 123 9.84 -0.87 -15.38
C GLU A 123 10.54 0.43 -15.82
N MET A 124 10.98 1.32 -14.92
CA MET A 124 11.74 2.51 -15.33
C MET A 124 13.12 2.17 -15.91
N TYR A 125 13.60 0.95 -15.67
CA TYR A 125 14.81 0.41 -16.31
C TYR A 125 14.53 -0.10 -17.73
N GLU A 126 13.25 -0.30 -18.08
CA GLU A 126 12.77 -0.62 -19.41
C GLU A 126 12.29 0.70 -20.06
N GLU A 127 12.60 0.96 -21.34
CA GLU A 127 12.33 2.28 -21.95
C GLU A 127 10.81 2.62 -22.05
N HIS A 128 9.92 1.68 -21.70
CA HIS A 128 8.48 1.80 -21.79
C HIS A 128 7.83 1.80 -20.40
N TYR A 129 7.28 2.94 -20.01
CA TYR A 129 6.55 3.10 -18.76
C TYR A 129 5.46 4.18 -18.88
N ASP A 130 4.49 4.14 -17.96
CA ASP A 130 3.34 5.02 -17.92
C ASP A 130 3.29 5.84 -16.61
N GLU A 131 2.17 6.49 -16.32
CA GLU A 131 1.97 7.28 -15.10
C GLU A 131 2.04 6.47 -13.80
N SER A 132 1.97 5.14 -13.86
CA SER A 132 2.03 4.26 -12.69
C SER A 132 3.41 4.26 -12.00
N VAL A 133 4.45 4.76 -12.66
CA VAL A 133 5.77 4.99 -12.02
C VAL A 133 5.68 6.04 -10.91
N ASP A 134 4.83 7.07 -11.10
CA ASP A 134 4.62 8.10 -10.09
C ASP A 134 3.80 7.54 -8.90
N VAL A 135 2.96 6.54 -9.14
CA VAL A 135 2.23 5.81 -8.08
C VAL A 135 3.20 5.00 -7.23
N TYR A 136 4.14 4.28 -7.86
CA TYR A 136 5.19 3.55 -7.14
C TYR A 136 6.02 4.52 -6.27
N ALA A 137 6.48 5.62 -6.86
CA ALA A 137 7.24 6.65 -6.18
C ALA A 137 6.46 7.30 -5.03
N PHE A 138 5.14 7.51 -5.20
CA PHE A 138 4.24 7.96 -4.13
C PHE A 138 4.20 6.96 -2.97
N GLY A 139 4.10 5.66 -3.27
CA GLY A 139 4.14 4.59 -2.26
C GLY A 139 5.44 4.63 -1.43
N MET A 140 6.58 4.86 -2.09
CA MET A 140 7.88 5.01 -1.41
C MET A 140 7.95 6.31 -0.58
N CYS A 141 7.39 7.42 -1.05
CA CYS A 141 7.26 8.64 -0.25
C CYS A 141 6.39 8.41 1.00
N MET A 142 5.26 7.71 0.84
CA MET A 142 4.37 7.37 1.96
C MET A 142 5.04 6.44 2.96
N LEU A 143 5.88 5.50 2.50
CA LEU A 143 6.70 4.64 3.35
C LEU A 143 7.72 5.44 4.17
N GLU A 144 8.48 6.34 3.53
CA GLU A 144 9.44 7.22 4.21
C GLU A 144 8.73 8.10 5.24
N MET A 145 7.56 8.65 4.89
CA MET A 145 6.72 9.44 5.79
C MET A 145 6.21 8.64 7.00
N ALA A 146 5.79 7.38 6.80
CA ALA A 146 5.24 6.54 7.86
C ALA A 146 6.32 6.01 8.82
N THR A 147 7.53 5.78 8.32
CA THR A 147 8.61 5.15 9.09
C THR A 147 9.68 6.14 9.55
N SER A 148 9.74 7.32 8.93
CA SER A 148 10.86 8.28 9.08
C SER A 148 12.22 7.66 8.76
N GLU A 149 12.24 6.58 7.97
CA GLU A 149 13.43 5.89 7.49
C GLU A 149 13.47 5.93 5.97
N TYR A 150 14.66 6.15 5.42
CA TYR A 150 14.86 6.16 3.98
C TYR A 150 14.67 4.74 3.41
N PRO A 151 13.84 4.55 2.35
CA PRO A 151 13.63 3.24 1.74
C PRO A 151 14.95 2.61 1.29
N TYR A 152 15.07 1.29 1.47
CA TYR A 152 16.27 0.51 1.14
C TYR A 152 17.57 0.98 1.81
N SER A 153 17.50 1.65 2.97
CA SER A 153 18.69 2.07 3.74
C SER A 153 19.58 0.90 4.19
N GLU A 154 19.09 -0.34 4.15
CA GLU A 154 19.88 -1.54 4.37
C GLU A 154 20.80 -1.92 3.19
N CYS A 155 20.66 -1.27 2.03
CA CYS A 155 21.50 -1.48 0.85
C CYS A 155 22.69 -0.52 0.85
N GLN A 156 23.86 -1.01 0.44
CA GLN A 156 25.11 -0.25 0.40
C GLN A 156 25.27 0.56 -0.90
N ASN A 157 24.59 0.17 -1.98
CA ASN A 157 24.69 0.82 -3.28
C ASN A 157 23.45 0.58 -4.15
N ALA A 158 23.32 1.38 -5.20
CA ALA A 158 22.22 1.34 -6.16
C ALA A 158 22.04 -0.02 -6.85
N ALA A 159 23.12 -0.78 -7.08
CA ALA A 159 23.04 -2.09 -7.73
C ALA A 159 22.35 -3.14 -6.83
N GLN A 160 22.50 -3.03 -5.50
CA GLN A 160 21.76 -3.87 -4.56
C GLN A 160 20.27 -3.52 -4.55
N ILE A 161 19.94 -2.23 -4.61
CA ILE A 161 18.56 -1.74 -4.68
C ILE A 161 17.90 -2.25 -5.96
N TYR A 162 18.56 -2.06 -7.10
CA TYR A 162 18.10 -2.58 -8.40
C TYR A 162 17.73 -4.05 -8.32
N ARG A 163 18.65 -4.92 -7.84
CA ARG A 163 18.38 -6.36 -7.72
C ARG A 163 17.16 -6.65 -6.86
N LYS A 164 17.02 -5.99 -5.71
CA LYS A 164 15.87 -6.19 -4.83
C LYS A 164 14.57 -5.75 -5.49
N VAL A 165 14.54 -4.56 -6.08
CA VAL A 165 13.36 -4.00 -6.76
C VAL A 165 12.93 -4.91 -7.91
N THR A 166 13.85 -5.35 -8.77
CA THR A 166 13.54 -6.26 -9.89
C THR A 166 13.16 -7.67 -9.46
N SER A 167 13.53 -8.09 -8.24
CA SER A 167 13.12 -9.37 -7.65
C SER A 167 11.87 -9.26 -6.76
N GLY A 168 11.20 -8.09 -6.72
CA GLY A 168 10.00 -7.89 -5.90
C GLY A 168 10.26 -7.85 -4.39
N ILE A 169 11.52 -7.71 -3.96
CA ILE A 169 11.90 -7.63 -2.54
C ILE A 169 11.69 -6.21 -2.04
N LYS A 170 10.79 -6.06 -1.06
CA LYS A 170 10.43 -4.77 -0.45
C LYS A 170 11.54 -4.23 0.47
N PRO A 171 11.58 -2.91 0.74
CA PRO A 171 12.47 -2.32 1.73
C PRO A 171 12.27 -2.94 3.12
N ALA A 172 13.34 -3.08 3.91
CA ALA A 172 13.20 -3.54 5.30
C ALA A 172 12.27 -2.65 6.15
N SER A 173 12.23 -1.35 5.86
CA SER A 173 11.34 -0.39 6.52
C SER A 173 9.85 -0.66 6.30
N PHE A 174 9.47 -1.36 5.22
CA PHE A 174 8.07 -1.74 4.98
C PHE A 174 7.47 -2.59 6.12
N HIS A 175 8.28 -3.48 6.72
CA HIS A 175 7.85 -4.30 7.84
C HIS A 175 7.73 -3.51 9.16
N LYS A 176 8.23 -2.27 9.21
CA LYS A 176 8.15 -1.38 10.37
C LYS A 176 6.91 -0.47 10.37
N VAL A 177 6.11 -0.51 9.30
CA VAL A 177 4.84 0.24 9.21
C VAL A 177 3.86 -0.36 10.23
N LYS A 178 3.48 0.45 11.22
CA LYS A 178 2.63 0.01 12.35
C LYS A 178 1.14 -0.03 12.01
N ASP A 179 0.69 0.93 11.20
CA ASP A 179 -0.72 1.08 10.84
C ASP A 179 -1.04 0.14 9.65
N PRO A 180 -1.96 -0.83 9.80
CA PRO A 180 -2.31 -1.78 8.75
C PRO A 180 -2.90 -1.12 7.51
N GLU A 181 -3.70 -0.06 7.66
CA GLU A 181 -4.32 0.65 6.54
C GLU A 181 -3.25 1.39 5.72
N ILE A 182 -2.30 2.06 6.39
CA ILE A 182 -1.15 2.69 5.72
C ILE A 182 -0.30 1.63 5.01
N LYS A 183 -0.08 0.47 5.65
CA LYS A 183 0.71 -0.62 5.08
C LYS A 183 0.06 -1.21 3.82
N GLU A 184 -1.26 -1.41 3.82
CA GLU A 184 -2.01 -1.87 2.65
C GLU A 184 -1.89 -0.88 1.48
N ILE A 185 -2.04 0.42 1.75
CA ILE A 185 -1.93 1.46 0.71
C ILE A 185 -0.53 1.44 0.10
N ILE A 186 0.52 1.38 0.92
CA ILE A 186 1.90 1.31 0.45
C ILE A 186 2.09 0.06 -0.41
N GLU A 187 1.68 -1.12 0.09
CA GLU A 187 1.76 -2.40 -0.62
C GLU A 187 1.10 -2.32 -2.01
N CYS A 188 -0.09 -1.73 -2.09
CA CYS A 188 -0.82 -1.56 -3.33
C CYS A 188 -0.17 -0.56 -4.30
N CYS A 189 0.63 0.38 -3.80
CA CYS A 189 1.38 1.32 -4.65
C CYS A 189 2.69 0.72 -5.17
N ILE A 190 3.41 -0.06 -4.35
CA ILE A 190 4.76 -0.55 -4.66
C ILE A 190 4.80 -1.95 -5.28
N ARG A 191 3.69 -2.44 -5.85
CA ARG A 191 3.65 -3.73 -6.54
C ARG A 191 4.60 -3.76 -7.74
N GLN A 192 5.25 -4.89 -7.93
CA GLN A 192 6.19 -5.10 -9.04
C GLN A 192 5.47 -4.96 -10.39
N ASN A 193 4.36 -5.66 -10.57
CA ASN A 193 3.54 -5.55 -11.78
C ASN A 193 2.76 -4.22 -11.76
N GLN A 194 3.03 -3.33 -12.72
CA GLN A 194 2.42 -2.02 -12.81
C GLN A 194 0.89 -2.06 -12.94
N SER A 195 0.33 -3.09 -13.61
CA SER A 195 -1.12 -3.23 -13.82
C SER A 195 -1.90 -3.56 -12.54
N GLN A 196 -1.20 -4.00 -11.48
CA GLN A 196 -1.81 -4.30 -10.19
C GLN A 196 -1.75 -3.11 -9.22
N ARG A 197 -1.09 -2.01 -9.59
CA ARG A 197 -1.00 -0.81 -8.74
C ARG A 197 -2.34 -0.08 -8.73
N LEU A 198 -2.67 0.54 -7.59
CA LEU A 198 -3.84 1.42 -7.52
C LEU A 198 -3.65 2.64 -8.42
N SER A 199 -4.71 3.07 -9.11
CA SER A 199 -4.66 4.36 -9.81
C SER A 199 -4.67 5.51 -8.80
N VAL A 200 -4.16 6.68 -9.20
CA VAL A 200 -4.26 7.90 -8.38
C VAL A 200 -5.72 8.22 -8.03
N ARG A 201 -6.66 7.93 -8.94
CA ARG A 201 -8.10 8.10 -8.71
C ARG A 201 -8.61 7.16 -7.62
N ASP A 202 -8.20 5.90 -7.65
CA ASP A 202 -8.61 4.92 -6.62
C ASP A 202 -8.02 5.28 -5.25
N LEU A 203 -6.76 5.74 -5.22
CA LEU A 203 -6.14 6.27 -4.01
C LEU A 203 -6.91 7.47 -3.47
N LEU A 204 -7.26 8.46 -4.29
CA LEU A 204 -8.05 9.62 -3.82
C LEU A 204 -9.44 9.25 -3.29
N ASN A 205 -10.01 8.13 -3.74
CA ASN A 205 -11.30 7.61 -3.27
C ASN A 205 -11.17 6.62 -2.09
N HIS A 206 -9.96 6.31 -1.65
CA HIS A 206 -9.72 5.42 -0.52
C HIS A 206 -10.16 6.09 0.79
N ALA A 207 -10.81 5.35 1.69
CA ALA A 207 -11.36 5.90 2.94
C ALA A 207 -10.31 6.65 3.77
N PHE A 208 -9.08 6.11 3.84
CA PHE A 208 -7.92 6.79 4.43
C PHE A 208 -7.72 8.24 3.95
N PHE A 209 -7.92 8.52 2.65
CA PHE A 209 -7.75 9.85 2.06
C PHE A 209 -9.07 10.64 1.94
N GLY A 210 -10.13 10.18 2.60
CA GLY A 210 -11.41 10.88 2.68
C GLY A 210 -11.27 12.34 3.12
N GLU A 211 -12.31 13.12 2.85
CA GLU A 211 -12.39 14.48 3.38
C GLU A 211 -12.31 14.46 4.91
N ASP A 212 -11.64 15.46 5.47
CA ASP A 212 -11.57 15.64 6.92
C ASP A 212 -12.92 16.22 7.37
N THR A 213 -13.88 15.31 7.48
CA THR A 213 -15.28 15.51 7.85
C THR A 213 -15.49 15.73 9.35
N GLY A 214 -14.41 15.64 10.14
CA GLY A 214 -14.47 15.63 11.60
C GLY A 214 -14.88 14.28 12.19
N VAL A 215 -15.20 13.27 11.37
CA VAL A 215 -15.52 11.91 11.78
C VAL A 215 -14.68 10.87 11.04
N ARG A 216 -14.22 9.83 11.75
CA ARG A 216 -13.49 8.69 11.19
C ARG A 216 -14.18 7.40 11.58
N VAL A 217 -14.48 6.53 10.61
CA VAL A 217 -14.99 5.17 10.88
C VAL A 217 -13.85 4.18 10.71
N GLU A 218 -13.75 3.22 11.61
CA GLU A 218 -12.80 2.09 11.59
C GLU A 218 -13.48 0.80 12.05
N LEU A 219 -12.81 -0.34 11.85
CA LEU A 219 -13.24 -1.61 12.43
C LEU A 219 -12.95 -1.60 13.93
N ALA A 220 -13.93 -1.98 14.74
CA ALA A 220 -13.76 -2.16 16.19
C ALA A 220 -13.06 -3.48 16.52
N GLU A 221 -13.21 -4.49 15.66
CA GLU A 221 -12.65 -5.84 15.78
C GLU A 221 -12.02 -6.28 14.46
N GLU A 222 -11.15 -7.29 14.49
CA GLU A 222 -10.55 -7.84 13.25
C GLU A 222 -11.63 -8.46 12.36
N ASP A 223 -11.56 -8.20 11.05
CA ASP A 223 -12.49 -8.76 10.08
C ASP A 223 -12.17 -10.25 9.83
N SER A 224 -13.11 -11.12 10.20
CA SER A 224 -13.00 -12.57 10.00
C SER A 224 -13.31 -13.04 8.57
N ASP A 225 -13.65 -12.12 7.66
CA ASP A 225 -14.04 -12.31 6.24
C ASP A 225 -15.26 -13.20 5.98
N THR A 226 -15.74 -13.91 6.99
CA THR A 226 -16.79 -14.93 6.89
C THR A 226 -18.12 -14.43 7.42
N GLN A 227 -18.12 -13.36 8.22
CA GLN A 227 -19.31 -12.77 8.80
C GLN A 227 -19.77 -11.57 7.97
N ASP A 228 -21.07 -11.50 7.72
CA ASP A 228 -21.68 -10.35 7.03
C ASP A 228 -21.93 -9.18 7.98
N CYS A 229 -21.77 -9.38 9.28
CA CYS A 229 -21.86 -8.32 10.29
C CYS A 229 -20.46 -7.82 10.67
N LEU A 230 -20.24 -6.51 10.50
CA LEU A 230 -19.03 -5.81 10.90
C LEU A 230 -19.24 -5.10 12.24
N ALA A 231 -18.28 -5.21 13.15
CA ALA A 231 -18.18 -4.32 14.30
C ALA A 231 -17.43 -3.05 13.88
N LEU A 232 -18.10 -1.90 13.84
CA LEU A 232 -17.53 -0.62 13.45
C LEU A 232 -17.46 0.34 14.64
N ARG A 233 -16.46 1.24 14.61
CA ARG A 233 -16.28 2.33 15.56
C ARG A 233 -16.20 3.65 14.80
N ILE A 234 -17.01 4.63 15.16
CA ILE A 234 -16.92 6.00 14.68
C ILE A 234 -16.29 6.92 15.73
N TRP A 235 -15.23 7.61 15.36
CA TRP A 235 -14.52 8.60 16.16
C TRP A 235 -14.89 10.01 15.72
N VAL A 236 -15.15 10.89 16.69
CA VAL A 236 -15.20 12.35 16.46
C VAL A 236 -13.79 12.92 16.59
N GLU A 237 -13.14 13.17 15.44
CA GLU A 237 -11.76 13.68 15.36
C GLU A 237 -11.65 15.21 15.46
N ASP A 238 -12.68 15.94 15.05
CA ASP A 238 -12.74 17.41 15.11
C ASP A 238 -14.18 17.88 15.36
N PRO A 239 -14.57 18.05 16.64
CA PRO A 239 -15.90 18.52 17.02
C PRO A 239 -16.29 19.85 16.40
N LYS A 240 -15.32 20.71 16.04
CA LYS A 240 -15.60 22.05 15.48
C LYS A 240 -16.20 22.00 14.08
N LYS A 241 -16.07 20.86 13.40
CA LYS A 241 -16.65 20.63 12.08
C LYS A 241 -18.07 20.06 12.13
N LEU A 242 -18.49 19.60 13.30
CA LEU A 242 -19.83 19.08 13.54
C LEU A 242 -20.69 20.17 14.20
N LYS A 243 -22.00 20.11 14.01
CA LYS A 243 -22.94 21.05 14.62
C LYS A 243 -23.36 20.61 16.02
N GLY A 244 -23.23 19.33 16.35
CA GLY A 244 -23.51 18.78 17.67
C GLY A 244 -22.51 19.20 18.75
N LYS A 245 -22.91 19.07 20.03
CA LYS A 245 -22.00 19.20 21.17
C LYS A 245 -21.29 17.86 21.39
N HIS A 246 -20.14 17.68 20.76
CA HIS A 246 -19.33 16.47 20.91
C HIS A 246 -18.12 16.72 21.81
N LYS A 247 -17.67 15.68 22.51
CA LYS A 247 -16.37 15.69 23.20
C LYS A 247 -15.26 15.34 22.20
N ASP A 248 -14.06 15.86 22.43
CA ASP A 248 -12.89 15.45 21.64
C ASP A 248 -12.65 13.94 21.81
N ASN A 249 -12.42 13.24 20.69
CA ASN A 249 -12.20 11.79 20.63
C ASN A 249 -13.35 10.94 21.21
N GLU A 250 -14.59 11.42 21.13
CA GLU A 250 -15.76 10.57 21.41
C GLU A 250 -15.83 9.43 20.40
N ALA A 251 -15.96 8.19 20.91
CA ALA A 251 -16.08 6.98 20.11
C ALA A 251 -17.44 6.32 20.32
N ILE A 252 -18.08 5.92 19.23
CA ILE A 252 -19.34 5.20 19.22
C ILE A 252 -19.13 3.90 18.45
N GLU A 253 -19.44 2.78 19.09
CA GLU A 253 -19.36 1.45 18.47
C GLU A 253 -20.76 1.01 18.03
N PHE A 254 -20.84 0.35 16.89
CA PHE A 254 -22.08 -0.13 16.29
C PHE A 254 -21.81 -1.33 15.37
N SER A 255 -22.79 -2.19 15.21
CA SER A 255 -22.78 -3.27 14.21
C SER A 255 -23.28 -2.77 12.86
N TYR A 256 -22.75 -3.32 11.77
CA TYR A 256 -23.20 -3.05 10.41
C TYR A 256 -23.31 -4.35 9.60
N ASP A 257 -24.51 -4.68 9.17
CA ASP A 257 -24.81 -5.81 8.29
C ASP A 257 -24.57 -5.44 6.82
N LEU A 258 -23.66 -6.15 6.15
CA LEU A 258 -23.23 -5.87 4.78
C LEU A 258 -24.33 -6.07 3.73
N GLU A 259 -25.35 -6.88 4.02
CA GLU A 259 -26.45 -7.19 3.12
C GLU A 259 -27.68 -6.34 3.42
N ASN A 260 -27.99 -6.13 4.69
CA ASN A 260 -29.25 -5.55 5.13
C ASN A 260 -29.15 -4.05 5.47
N ASP A 261 -27.98 -3.55 5.88
CA ASP A 261 -27.86 -2.17 6.34
C ASP A 261 -27.48 -1.19 5.22
N SER A 262 -28.08 -0.01 5.30
CA SER A 262 -27.70 1.18 4.51
C SER A 262 -26.98 2.19 5.40
N ALA A 263 -25.83 2.68 4.95
CA ALA A 263 -25.03 3.67 5.67
C ALA A 263 -25.80 4.98 5.97
N GLU A 264 -26.70 5.39 5.08
CA GLU A 264 -27.62 6.51 5.31
C GLU A 264 -28.56 6.26 6.49
N GLU A 265 -29.14 5.07 6.55
CA GLU A 265 -30.16 4.72 7.54
C GLU A 265 -29.52 4.59 8.92
N VAL A 266 -28.38 3.90 9.00
CA VAL A 266 -27.57 3.82 10.22
C VAL A 266 -27.20 5.21 10.73
N ALA A 267 -26.82 6.14 9.84
CA ALA A 267 -26.53 7.52 10.24
C ALA A 267 -27.77 8.28 10.76
N LEU A 268 -28.94 8.08 10.15
CA LEU A 268 -30.20 8.66 10.63
C LEU A 268 -30.60 8.08 11.99
N GLU A 269 -30.34 6.80 12.25
CA GLU A 269 -30.57 6.18 13.55
C GLU A 269 -29.63 6.72 14.62
N MET A 270 -28.36 6.98 14.29
CA MET A 270 -27.43 7.66 15.20
C MET A 270 -27.91 9.08 15.56
N VAL A 271 -28.50 9.80 14.60
CA VAL A 271 -29.13 11.11 14.86
C VAL A 271 -30.35 10.97 15.76
N LYS A 272 -31.24 10.02 15.46
CA LYS A 272 -32.45 9.74 16.27
C LYS A 272 -32.11 9.36 17.71
N SER A 273 -30.99 8.65 17.90
CA SER A 273 -30.46 8.26 19.21
C SER A 273 -29.72 9.39 19.93
N GLY A 274 -29.60 10.57 19.31
CA GLY A 274 -29.01 11.77 19.91
C GLY A 274 -27.48 11.79 19.90
N PHE A 275 -26.82 10.92 19.11
CA PHE A 275 -25.36 10.95 18.98
C PHE A 275 -24.89 12.10 18.10
N PHE A 276 -25.58 12.38 17.00
CA PHE A 276 -25.24 13.44 16.05
C PHE A 276 -26.42 14.38 15.79
N HIS A 277 -26.12 15.60 15.33
CA HIS A 277 -27.14 16.54 14.87
C HIS A 277 -27.61 16.17 13.46
N GLU A 278 -28.87 16.46 13.12
CA GLU A 278 -29.48 16.09 11.82
C GLU A 278 -28.71 16.63 10.60
N SER A 279 -28.12 17.83 10.73
CA SER A 279 -27.26 18.41 9.68
C SER A 279 -26.04 17.56 9.33
N ASP A 280 -25.58 16.74 10.28
CA ASP A 280 -24.33 15.98 10.18
C ASP A 280 -24.59 14.55 9.64
N ALA A 281 -25.85 14.14 9.49
CA ALA A 281 -26.26 12.81 9.02
C ALA A 281 -25.61 12.43 7.69
N LYS A 282 -25.57 13.36 6.72
CA LYS A 282 -24.97 13.11 5.39
C LYS A 282 -23.48 12.85 5.48
N VAL A 283 -22.81 13.55 6.39
CA VAL A 283 -21.37 13.46 6.60
C VAL A 283 -21.03 12.13 7.26
N VAL A 284 -21.76 11.76 8.31
CA VAL A 284 -21.64 10.48 9.01
C VAL A 284 -21.94 9.31 8.07
N GLY A 285 -23.06 9.36 7.34
CA GLY A 285 -23.46 8.30 6.40
C GLY A 285 -22.43 8.11 5.28
N LYS A 286 -21.86 9.21 4.74
CA LYS A 286 -20.75 9.12 3.78
C LYS A 286 -19.53 8.42 4.40
N SER A 287 -19.11 8.80 5.60
CA SER A 287 -17.95 8.18 6.26
C SER A 287 -18.16 6.69 6.56
N ILE A 288 -19.37 6.27 6.95
CA ILE A 288 -19.71 4.84 7.14
C ILE A 288 -19.64 4.10 5.79
N ARG A 289 -20.32 4.61 4.76
CA ARG A 289 -20.35 4.00 3.43
C ARG A 289 -18.95 3.83 2.84
N ASP A 290 -18.11 4.86 2.93
CA ASP A 290 -16.75 4.84 2.39
C ASP A 290 -15.91 3.75 3.07
N ARG A 291 -16.05 3.58 4.39
CA ARG A 291 -15.37 2.51 5.14
C ARG A 291 -15.91 1.13 4.77
N VAL A 292 -17.22 0.95 4.71
CA VAL A 292 -17.86 -0.33 4.34
C VAL A 292 -17.47 -0.76 2.93
N ASN A 293 -17.50 0.17 1.96
CA ASN A 293 -17.09 -0.09 0.58
C ASN A 293 -15.61 -0.51 0.48
N LEU A 294 -14.75 0.10 1.30
CA LEU A 294 -13.34 -0.27 1.34
C LEU A 294 -13.16 -1.71 1.87
N ILE A 295 -13.89 -2.09 2.92
CA ILE A 295 -13.86 -3.43 3.49
C ILE A 295 -14.34 -4.46 2.45
N LYS A 296 -15.48 -4.21 1.79
CA LYS A 296 -16.00 -5.06 0.70
C LYS A 296 -14.93 -5.27 -0.39
N LYS A 297 -14.34 -4.19 -0.90
CA LYS A 297 -13.25 -4.27 -1.90
C LYS A 297 -12.00 -4.98 -1.39
N SER A 298 -11.68 -4.88 -0.10
CA SER A 298 -10.53 -5.57 0.50
C SER A 298 -10.78 -7.08 0.59
N ARG A 299 -11.99 -7.51 0.97
CA ARG A 299 -12.42 -8.92 0.93
C ARG A 299 -12.33 -9.49 -0.49
N GLU A 300 -12.90 -8.78 -1.48
CA GLU A 300 -12.84 -9.19 -2.90
C GLU A 300 -11.40 -9.38 -3.40
N ARG A 301 -10.52 -8.43 -3.08
CA ARG A 301 -9.11 -8.50 -3.50
C ARG A 301 -8.36 -9.67 -2.86
N ARG A 302 -8.59 -9.95 -1.58
CA ARG A 302 -8.01 -11.13 -0.91
C ARG A 302 -8.54 -12.43 -1.50
N GLN A 303 -9.83 -12.50 -1.80
CA GLN A 303 -10.43 -13.66 -2.44
C GLN A 303 -9.86 -13.89 -3.85
N GLN A 304 -9.68 -12.84 -4.64
CA GLN A 304 -9.03 -12.92 -5.95
C GLN A 304 -7.57 -13.38 -5.85
N GLN A 305 -6.81 -12.90 -4.86
CA GLN A 305 -5.44 -13.34 -4.62
C GLN A 305 -5.38 -14.84 -4.27
N LEU A 306 -6.27 -15.30 -3.38
CA LEU A 306 -6.37 -16.71 -3.01
C LEU A 306 -6.74 -17.59 -4.21
N LEU A 307 -7.64 -17.14 -5.08
CA LEU A 307 -8.00 -17.84 -6.31
C LEU A 307 -6.84 -17.90 -7.31
N GLN A 308 -6.12 -16.80 -7.48
CA GLN A 308 -4.96 -16.73 -8.36
C GLN A 308 -3.81 -17.61 -7.87
N GLN A 309 -3.59 -17.65 -6.56
CA GLN A 309 -2.60 -18.51 -5.93
C GLN A 309 -2.95 -19.99 -6.07
N GLN A 310 -4.23 -20.36 -5.89
CA GLN A 310 -4.71 -21.72 -6.17
C GLN A 310 -4.56 -22.11 -7.64
N GLN A 311 -4.81 -21.19 -8.57
CA GLN A 311 -4.60 -21.44 -10.00
C GLN A 311 -3.12 -21.67 -10.32
N GLN A 312 -2.22 -20.86 -9.78
CA GLN A 312 -0.77 -21.05 -9.94
C GLN A 312 -0.31 -22.38 -9.36
N GLU A 313 -0.77 -22.77 -8.17
CA GLU A 313 -0.45 -24.07 -7.58
C GLU A 313 -0.97 -25.26 -8.42
N LEU A 314 -2.15 -25.11 -9.04
CA LEU A 314 -2.72 -26.11 -9.95
C LEU A 314 -1.91 -26.21 -11.25
N GLU A 315 -1.46 -25.09 -11.81
CA GLU A 315 -0.60 -25.06 -13.00
C GLU A 315 0.79 -25.66 -12.70
N GLU A 316 1.42 -25.29 -11.58
CA GLU A 316 2.70 -25.89 -11.16
C GLU A 316 2.58 -27.40 -10.93
N LYS A 317 1.49 -27.86 -10.31
CA LYS A 317 1.22 -29.30 -10.15
C LYS A 317 1.00 -29.99 -11.50
N ARG A 318 0.36 -29.32 -12.47
CA ARG A 318 0.15 -29.85 -13.82
C ARG A 318 1.48 -29.96 -14.57
N ASP A 319 2.34 -28.95 -14.49
CA ASP A 319 3.64 -28.92 -15.16
C ASP A 319 4.62 -29.91 -14.52
N ALA A 320 4.57 -30.08 -13.19
CA ALA A 320 5.31 -31.12 -12.48
C ALA A 320 4.84 -32.54 -12.87
N ALA A 321 3.53 -32.75 -13.07
CA ALA A 321 2.99 -34.02 -13.54
C ALA A 321 3.42 -34.33 -14.98
N VAL A 322 3.40 -33.35 -15.88
CA VAL A 322 3.86 -33.51 -17.28
C VAL A 322 5.36 -33.83 -17.35
N THR A 323 6.18 -33.20 -16.49
CA THR A 323 7.63 -33.46 -16.41
C THR A 323 7.95 -34.84 -15.85
N SER A 324 7.05 -35.44 -15.07
CA SER A 324 7.22 -36.79 -14.49
C SER A 324 6.84 -37.94 -15.45
N CYS A 325 6.13 -37.66 -16.55
CA CYS A 325 5.65 -38.67 -17.49
C CYS A 325 6.56 -38.92 -18.70
N SER A 326 7.74 -38.29 -18.80
CA SER A 326 8.65 -38.42 -19.95
C SER A 326 9.82 -39.41 -19.79
N PHE A 327 9.82 -40.28 -18.77
CA PHE A 327 10.82 -41.36 -18.64
C PHE A 327 10.17 -42.74 -18.46
N SER A 328 9.65 -43.30 -19.55
CA SER A 328 9.36 -44.72 -19.65
C SER A 328 9.46 -45.17 -21.11
N HIS A 329 10.67 -45.52 -21.55
CA HIS A 329 10.86 -46.29 -22.79
C HIS A 329 10.53 -47.77 -22.55
N PRO A 330 9.64 -48.40 -23.33
CA PRO A 330 9.57 -49.85 -23.42
C PRO A 330 10.48 -50.35 -24.54
N SER A 331 11.41 -51.22 -24.19
CA SER A 331 12.24 -52.01 -25.08
C SER A 331 11.40 -52.99 -25.90
N CYS A 332 11.63 -53.13 -27.20
CA CYS A 332 11.26 -54.33 -27.98
C CYS A 332 12.11 -54.48 -29.27
N PRO A 333 12.25 -55.71 -29.80
CA PRO A 333 13.47 -56.17 -30.46
C PRO A 333 13.46 -56.19 -32.00
N SER A 334 14.68 -56.31 -32.52
CA SER A 334 15.20 -56.36 -33.90
C SER A 334 14.57 -57.34 -34.90
N SER A 335 14.59 -56.99 -36.21
CA SER A 335 15.11 -57.87 -37.28
C SER A 335 15.26 -57.23 -38.68
N LEU A 336 16.46 -57.45 -39.26
CA LEU A 336 16.83 -57.72 -40.67
C LEU A 336 16.90 -56.58 -41.74
N GLY A 337 18.13 -56.34 -42.25
CA GLY A 337 18.51 -55.52 -43.43
C GLY A 337 18.37 -56.25 -44.78
N PRO A 338 19.23 -56.06 -45.82
CA PRO A 338 20.46 -55.25 -45.94
C PRO A 338 20.60 -54.39 -47.23
N GLY A 339 21.64 -53.56 -47.37
CA GLY A 339 21.99 -52.99 -48.70
C GLY A 339 23.00 -51.82 -48.80
N ALA A 340 24.29 -52.13 -48.59
CA ALA A 340 25.48 -51.64 -49.32
C ALA A 340 25.88 -50.13 -49.42
N ALA A 341 27.04 -49.87 -48.80
CA ALA A 341 28.30 -49.34 -49.37
C ALA A 341 28.59 -47.82 -49.44
N GLY A 342 29.66 -47.43 -48.72
CA GLY A 342 30.43 -46.19 -48.90
C GLY A 342 31.35 -45.84 -47.71
N GLN A 343 32.50 -46.52 -47.56
CA GLN A 343 33.60 -46.18 -46.63
C GLN A 343 34.39 -44.97 -47.16
N THR A 344 34.84 -44.01 -46.33
CA THR A 344 36.17 -43.94 -45.65
C THR A 344 36.25 -42.54 -45.00
N GLY A 345 36.84 -42.24 -43.84
CA GLY A 345 37.50 -43.00 -42.77
C GLY A 345 38.07 -42.03 -41.70
N GLY A 346 38.05 -42.47 -40.42
CA GLY A 346 38.91 -42.09 -39.27
C GLY A 346 38.68 -40.74 -38.56
N GLY A 347 38.56 -40.60 -37.24
CA GLY A 347 38.55 -41.55 -36.10
C GLY A 347 38.72 -40.81 -34.75
N GLN A 348 37.83 -41.13 -33.78
CA GLN A 348 37.96 -41.24 -32.29
C GLN A 348 38.49 -40.03 -31.46
N GLU A 349 38.00 -39.67 -30.25
CA GLU A 349 37.10 -40.23 -29.21
C GLU A 349 36.71 -39.06 -28.24
N SER A 350 35.43 -38.80 -27.91
CA SER A 350 34.70 -39.05 -26.63
C SER A 350 35.37 -38.50 -25.34
N GLU A 351 34.72 -37.82 -24.39
CA GLU A 351 33.45 -38.12 -23.67
C GLU A 351 32.78 -36.87 -23.06
N GLU A 352 31.51 -37.05 -22.66
CA GLU A 352 30.53 -36.09 -22.16
C GLU A 352 30.54 -35.83 -20.62
N SER A 353 29.74 -34.80 -20.29
CA SER A 353 29.26 -34.20 -19.03
C SER A 353 29.00 -35.04 -17.77
N VAL A 354 29.08 -34.38 -16.61
CA VAL A 354 28.23 -34.64 -15.42
C VAL A 354 27.93 -33.30 -14.70
N ASP A 355 26.65 -32.98 -14.52
CA ASP A 355 26.15 -31.89 -13.66
C ASP A 355 25.24 -32.53 -12.57
N GLN A 356 25.56 -32.34 -11.29
CA GLN A 356 24.85 -32.95 -10.14
C GLN A 356 24.04 -31.90 -9.37
N HIS A 357 22.72 -32.05 -9.40
CA HIS A 357 21.78 -31.44 -8.46
C HIS A 357 21.50 -32.41 -7.29
N VAL A 358 21.68 -31.97 -6.05
CA VAL A 358 21.28 -32.71 -4.84
C VAL A 358 20.01 -32.07 -4.25
N ARG A 359 18.91 -32.82 -4.27
CA ARG A 359 17.71 -32.63 -3.44
C ARG A 359 17.86 -33.51 -2.18
N GLN A 360 17.60 -32.95 -1.00
CA GLN A 360 17.41 -33.72 0.24
C GLN A 360 15.94 -33.62 0.68
N GLN A 361 15.30 -34.78 0.87
CA GLN A 361 13.99 -34.93 1.51
C GLN A 361 14.14 -35.70 2.84
N HIS A 362 13.25 -35.35 3.77
CA HIS A 362 13.09 -35.84 5.13
C HIS A 362 12.66 -37.32 5.23
N ILE A 363 13.01 -37.97 6.36
CA ILE A 363 12.35 -39.18 6.87
C ILE A 363 11.82 -38.93 8.29
N PHE A 364 10.58 -39.40 8.49
CA PHE A 364 9.75 -39.43 9.70
C PHE A 364 10.22 -40.49 10.72
N SER A 365 10.02 -40.23 12.02
CA SER A 365 9.51 -41.22 12.98
C SER A 365 8.95 -40.53 14.22
N GLY A 366 7.83 -41.04 14.73
CA GLY A 366 7.20 -40.56 15.97
C GLY A 366 6.98 -41.71 16.95
N THR A 367 6.87 -41.37 18.24
CA THR A 367 6.14 -42.17 19.24
C THR A 367 5.77 -41.30 20.45
N ALA A 368 4.56 -41.51 20.97
CA ALA A 368 3.95 -40.84 22.12
C ALA A 368 4.32 -41.48 23.47
N LEU A 369 4.17 -40.73 24.59
CA LEU A 369 3.45 -41.10 25.84
C LEU A 369 3.79 -40.16 27.02
N GLY A 370 2.77 -39.74 27.79
CA GLY A 370 2.88 -39.55 29.25
C GLY A 370 2.60 -38.15 29.86
N LEU A 371 1.36 -37.93 30.31
CA LEU A 371 0.93 -36.95 31.34
C LEU A 371 1.34 -37.44 32.77
N PRO A 372 1.36 -36.62 33.86
CA PRO A 372 0.17 -35.99 34.47
C PRO A 372 0.39 -34.61 35.13
N GLY A 373 -0.71 -33.99 35.59
CA GLY A 373 -0.78 -32.58 35.99
C GLY A 373 -0.91 -32.28 37.49
N ARG A 374 -1.15 -30.99 37.78
CA ARG A 374 -1.88 -30.41 38.94
C ARG A 374 -1.73 -28.87 38.85
N SER A 375 -2.81 -28.12 38.60
CA SER A 375 -3.75 -27.52 39.57
C SER A 375 -3.15 -26.41 40.44
N GLU A 376 -3.55 -25.16 40.19
CA GLU A 376 -3.91 -24.18 41.24
C GLU A 376 -4.63 -22.96 40.64
N ARG A 377 -5.72 -22.57 41.31
CA ARG A 377 -6.54 -21.34 41.20
C ARG A 377 -6.18 -20.49 42.45
N PRO A 378 -6.35 -19.14 42.51
CA PRO A 378 -7.70 -18.56 42.69
C PRO A 378 -7.96 -17.10 42.23
N SER A 379 -9.25 -16.75 42.34
CA SER A 379 -9.90 -15.45 42.67
C SER A 379 -10.05 -14.31 41.63
N ALA A 380 -11.28 -14.23 41.11
CA ALA A 380 -12.26 -13.12 41.20
C ALA A 380 -11.94 -11.71 40.66
N SER A 381 -12.68 -11.32 39.60
CA SER A 381 -13.58 -10.16 39.62
C SER A 381 -14.59 -10.27 38.45
N GLU A 382 -15.76 -10.82 38.72
CA GLU A 382 -16.94 -10.69 37.87
C GLU A 382 -17.34 -9.22 37.80
N SER A 383 -17.33 -8.65 36.60
CA SER A 383 -18.09 -7.44 36.28
C SER A 383 -19.10 -7.84 35.22
N ASP A 384 -20.37 -7.61 35.54
CA ASP A 384 -21.54 -8.02 34.78
C ASP A 384 -21.44 -7.66 33.29
N ARG A 385 -21.23 -8.67 32.45
CA ARG A 385 -21.61 -8.64 31.03
C ARG A 385 -22.78 -9.59 30.86
N VAL A 386 -24.00 -9.04 30.93
CA VAL A 386 -25.20 -9.80 30.63
C VAL A 386 -25.26 -10.00 29.11
N LEU A 387 -24.89 -11.21 28.65
CA LEU A 387 -25.13 -11.67 27.29
C LEU A 387 -26.57 -12.21 27.24
N VAL A 388 -27.46 -11.55 26.48
CA VAL A 388 -28.77 -12.12 26.14
C VAL A 388 -28.85 -12.31 24.64
N CYS A 389 -28.91 -13.57 24.21
CA CYS A 389 -29.23 -13.96 22.83
C CYS A 389 -30.74 -14.20 22.73
N VAL A 390 -31.46 -13.41 21.90
CA VAL A 390 -32.80 -13.72 21.38
C VAL A 390 -32.90 -13.15 19.94
N PRO A 391 -33.56 -13.82 18.96
CA PRO A 391 -33.48 -13.45 17.56
C PRO A 391 -34.51 -12.40 17.09
N ALA A 392 -34.11 -11.66 16.04
CA ALA A 392 -34.90 -10.97 15.01
C ALA A 392 -35.63 -9.65 15.33
N CYS A 393 -34.87 -8.56 15.48
CA CYS A 393 -35.04 -7.25 14.81
C CYS A 393 -33.94 -6.32 15.32
N CYS A 394 -32.91 -6.09 14.49
CA CYS A 394 -31.61 -5.55 14.87
C CYS A 394 -31.61 -4.04 15.19
N ILE A 395 -31.74 -3.66 16.46
CA ILE A 395 -30.99 -2.54 17.06
C ILE A 395 -30.77 -2.94 18.51
N LEU A 396 -29.55 -3.34 18.89
CA LEU A 396 -29.13 -3.38 20.30
C LEU A 396 -27.63 -3.66 20.38
N SER A 397 -26.82 -2.61 20.23
CA SER A 397 -25.56 -2.40 20.97
C SER A 397 -24.84 -1.16 20.41
N ILE A 398 -25.42 0.02 20.62
CA ILE A 398 -24.67 1.27 20.48
C ILE A 398 -24.20 1.68 21.89
N TYR A 399 -22.91 1.56 22.16
CA TYR A 399 -22.33 1.95 23.44
C TYR A 399 -21.40 3.15 23.27
N ARG A 400 -21.43 4.06 24.25
CA ARG A 400 -20.45 5.14 24.40
C ARG A 400 -19.22 4.58 25.09
N VAL A 401 -18.09 4.55 24.39
CA VAL A 401 -16.81 4.23 25.01
C VAL A 401 -16.21 5.54 25.52
N SER A 402 -16.12 5.68 26.85
CA SER A 402 -15.38 6.81 27.46
C SER A 402 -13.89 6.50 27.41
N PRO A 403 -13.02 7.45 27.05
CA PRO A 403 -11.58 7.23 27.13
C PRO A 403 -11.20 6.90 28.58
N SER A 404 -10.50 5.78 28.77
CA SER A 404 -9.85 5.45 30.02
C SER A 404 -8.89 6.58 30.38
N VAL A 405 -9.18 7.26 31.49
CA VAL A 405 -8.27 8.21 32.12
C VAL A 405 -7.00 7.43 32.45
N GLU A 406 -5.88 7.76 31.80
CA GLU A 406 -4.56 7.38 32.33
C GLU A 406 -4.49 7.93 33.75
N SER A 407 -4.51 7.02 34.71
CA SER A 407 -4.32 7.35 36.11
C SER A 407 -2.89 7.87 36.28
N ASP A 408 -2.76 9.19 36.45
CA ASP A 408 -1.61 9.79 37.10
C ASP A 408 -1.38 9.06 38.42
N SER A 409 -0.27 8.33 38.49
CA SER A 409 0.20 7.74 39.73
C SER A 409 1.04 8.79 40.46
N PRO A 410 0.71 9.17 41.69
CA PRO A 410 1.53 10.06 42.49
C PRO A 410 2.61 9.23 43.19
N TRP A 411 3.87 9.47 42.86
CA TRP A 411 5.00 9.08 43.71
C TRP A 411 5.89 10.29 43.92
N ASP A 412 5.54 11.08 44.93
CA ASP A 412 6.49 11.88 45.70
C ASP A 412 7.17 10.95 46.72
N SER A 413 8.50 10.84 46.64
CA SER A 413 9.45 10.78 47.77
C SER A 413 10.87 10.90 47.25
#